data_AF-A0A920CBR7-F1
#
_entry.id   AF-A0A920CBR7-F1
#
_cell.length_a   1.000
_cell.length_b   1.000
_cell.length_c   1.000
_cell.angle_alpha   90.00
_cell.angle_beta   90.00
_cell.angle_gamma   90.00
#
_symmetry.space_group_name_H-M   'P 1'
#
loop_
_entity.id
_entity.type
_entity.pdbx_description
1 polymer ?
#
loop_
_entity_poly.entity_id
_entity_poly.type
_entity_poly.pdbx_seq_one_letter_code
_entity_poly.pdbx_strand_id
1 'polypeptide(L)' 'MISLIPFLQLAAVGVLSHVIERKIERAGHGGRVVLVRMATYVICAGIALYQWRIALRMLGIVFGVHVSW' A
#
# COMPACT_ATOMS: atom_id res chain seq x y z
N MET A 1 14.72 13.96 -5.74
CA MET A 1 15.04 13.22 -4.49
C MET A 1 14.15 11.99 -4.44
N ILE A 2 14.71 10.77 -4.45
CA ILE A 2 13.93 9.55 -4.30
C ILE A 2 13.37 9.52 -2.88
N SER A 3 12.06 9.68 -2.74
CA SER A 3 11.41 9.60 -1.44
C SER A 3 11.28 8.13 -1.06
N LEU A 4 11.92 7.70 0.04
CA LEU A 4 11.84 6.34 0.59
C LEU A 4 10.52 6.07 1.34
N ILE A 5 9.74 7.13 1.57
CA ILE A 5 8.45 7.12 2.27
C ILE A 5 7.49 6.02 1.78
N PRO A 6 7.21 5.85 0.46
CA PRO A 6 6.30 4.80 -0.01
C PRO A 6 6.82 3.38 0.25
N PHE A 7 8.13 3.16 0.18
CA PHE A 7 8.72 1.86 0.47
C PHE A 7 8.59 1.54 1.96
N LEU A 8 8.76 2.54 2.82
CA LEU A 8 8.57 2.40 4.27
C LEU A 8 7.09 2.12 4.61
N GLN A 9 6.15 2.79 3.93
CA GLN A 9 4.71 2.53 4.12
C GLN A 9 4.31 1.11 3.71
N LEU A 10 4.79 0.64 2.55
CA LEU A 10 4.55 -0.74 2.10
C LEU A 10 5.18 -1.77 3.04
N ALA A 11 6.41 -1.53 3.50
CA ALA A 11 7.09 -2.39 4.46
C ALA A 11 6.33 -2.44 5.80
N ALA A 12 5.88 -1.29 6.32
CA ALA A 12 5.10 -1.21 7.54
C ALA A 12 3.78 -1.98 7.42
N VAL A 13 3.03 -1.80 6.33
CA VAL A 13 1.76 -2.52 6.08
C VAL A 13 2.00 -4.02 5.96
N GLY A 14 3.06 -4.45 5.26
CA GLY A 14 3.42 -5.85 5.13
C GLY A 14 3.76 -6.52 6.46
N VAL A 15 4.60 -5.87 7.29
CA VAL A 15 4.95 -6.37 8.62
C VAL A 15 3.74 -6.43 9.53
N LEU A 16 2.91 -5.38 9.53
CA LEU A 16 1.71 -5.32 10.37
C LEU A 16 0.71 -6.42 9.99
N SER A 17 0.46 -6.60 8.69
CA SER A 17 -0.38 -7.69 8.18
C SER A 17 0.15 -9.04 8.63
N HIS A 18 1.45 -9.30 8.51
CA HIS A 18 2.02 -10.60 8.85
C HIS A 18 1.93 -10.90 10.36
N VAL A 19 2.10 -9.89 11.21
CA VAL A 19 1.90 -10.02 12.66
C VAL A 19 0.44 -10.35 12.99
N ILE A 20 -0.51 -9.66 12.34
CA ILE A 20 -1.95 -9.89 12.54
C ILE A 20 -2.36 -11.29 12.07
N GLU A 21 -1.91 -11.71 10.87
CA GLU A 21 -2.16 -13.05 10.34
C GLU A 21 -1.66 -14.13 11.32
N ARG A 22 -0.40 -14.05 11.77
CA ARG A 22 0.16 -15.00 12.75
C ARG A 22 -0.62 -15.02 14.06
N LYS A 23 -1.13 -13.87 14.51
CA LYS A 23 -1.93 -13.78 15.75
C LYS A 23 -3.29 -14.46 15.58
N ILE A 24 -3.92 -14.32 14.42
CA ILE A 24 -5.21 -14.93 14.09
C ILE A 24 -5.08 -16.43 13.87
N GLU A 25 -4.02 -16.88 13.21
CA GLU A 25 -3.70 -18.31 13.06
C GLU A 25 -3.51 -18.97 14.41
N ARG A 26 -2.75 -18.35 15.32
CA ARG A 26 -2.58 -18.83 16.70
C ARG A 26 -3.87 -18.84 17.51
N ALA A 27 -4.83 -17.99 17.16
CA ALA A 27 -6.16 -17.97 17.78
C ALA A 27 -7.12 -19.01 17.18
N GLY A 28 -6.67 -19.88 16.26
CA GLY A 28 -7.49 -20.95 15.67
C GLY A 28 -8.50 -20.47 14.61
N HIS A 29 -8.43 -19.21 14.19
CA HIS A 29 -9.41 -18.61 13.26
C HIS A 29 -8.85 -18.51 11.83
N GLY A 30 -8.43 -19.63 11.25
CA GLY A 30 -7.81 -19.68 9.91
C GLY A 30 -8.61 -19.00 8.80
N GLY A 31 -9.95 -19.06 8.85
CA GLY A 31 -10.81 -18.37 7.87
C GLY A 31 -10.74 -16.84 7.91
N ARG A 32 -10.42 -16.24 9.07
CA ARG A 32 -10.28 -14.78 9.21
C ARG A 32 -8.95 -14.24 8.67
N VAL A 33 -7.97 -15.11 8.47
CA VAL A 33 -6.67 -14.75 7.86
C VAL A 33 -6.88 -14.23 6.44
N VAL A 34 -7.80 -14.84 5.68
CA VAL A 34 -8.12 -14.42 4.31
C VAL A 34 -8.69 -13.00 4.26
N LEU A 35 -9.54 -12.63 5.24
CA LEU A 35 -10.08 -11.27 5.34
C LEU A 35 -8.98 -10.23 5.61
N VAL A 36 -8.03 -10.55 6.48
CA VAL A 36 -6.89 -9.66 6.76
C VAL A 36 -6.02 -9.51 5.53
N ARG A 37 -5.74 -10.60 4.82
CA ARG A 37 -4.97 -10.57 3.58
C ARG A 37 -5.64 -9.72 2.51
N MET A 38 -6.96 -9.84 2.35
CA MET A 38 -7.74 -8.99 1.44
C MET A 38 -7.67 -7.51 1.84
N ALA A 39 -7.82 -7.18 3.13
CA ALA A 39 -7.68 -5.81 3.61
C ALA A 39 -6.27 -5.25 3.31
N THR A 40 -5.22 -6.04 3.52
CA THR A 40 -3.84 -5.65 3.21
C THR A 40 -3.63 -5.37 1.73
N TYR A 41 -4.21 -6.20 0.83
CA TYR A 41 -4.16 -5.95 -0.61
C TYR A 41 -4.84 -4.63 -1.00
N VAL A 42 -6.00 -4.34 -0.42
CA VAL A 42 -6.72 -3.07 -0.67
C VAL A 42 -5.90 -1.87 -0.21
N ILE A 43 -5.26 -1.95 0.96
CA ILE A 43 -4.40 -0.88 1.48
C ILE A 43 -3.18 -0.68 0.56
N CYS A 44 -2.51 -1.77 0.16
CA CYS A 44 -1.37 -1.70 -0.77
C CYS A 44 -1.77 -1.11 -2.13
N ALA A 45 -2.94 -1.49 -2.67
CA ALA A 45 -3.46 -0.92 -3.91
C ALA A 45 -3.76 0.59 -3.77
N GLY A 46 -4.32 1.02 -2.63
CA GLY A 46 -4.57 2.43 -2.33
C GLY A 46 -3.28 3.26 -2.30
N ILE A 47 -2.24 2.76 -1.62
CA ILE A 47 -0.92 3.42 -1.58
C ILE A 47 -0.32 3.49 -2.98
N ALA A 48 -0.39 2.40 -3.76
CA ALA A 48 0.13 2.36 -5.12
C ALA A 48 -0.58 3.37 -6.04
N LEU A 49 -1.91 3.47 -5.98
CA LEU A 49 -2.68 4.44 -6.76
C LEU A 49 -2.35 5.89 -6.37
N TYR A 50 -2.18 6.17 -5.08
CA TYR A 50 -1.78 7.49 -4.60
C TYR A 50 -0.41 7.90 -5.15
N GLN A 51 0.57 6.99 -5.04
CA GLN A 51 1.91 7.22 -5.57
C GLN A 51 1.92 7.34 -7.10
N TRP A 52 1.08 6.56 -7.79
CA TRP A 52 0.92 6.66 -9.23
C TRP A 52 0.40 8.03 -9.66
N ARG A 53 -0.59 8.60 -8.95
CA ARG A 53 -1.08 9.96 -9.21
C ARG A 53 0.02 11.01 -9.03
N ILE A 54 0.84 10.88 -7.98
CA ILE A 54 1.98 11.79 -7.76
C ILE A 54 2.99 11.66 -8.92
N ALA A 55 3.30 10.43 -9.33
CA ALA A 55 4.21 10.19 -10.45
C ALA A 55 3.68 10.79 -11.76
N LEU A 56 2.39 10.62 -12.06
CA LEU A 56 1.74 11.23 -13.22
C LEU A 56 1.74 12.75 -13.16
N ARG A 57 1.53 13.34 -11.99
CA ARG A 57 1.60 14.80 -11.81
C ARG A 57 3.02 15.32 -12.05
N MET A 58 4.04 14.62 -11.53
CA MET A 58 5.45 14.96 -11.77
C MET A 58 5.82 14.82 -13.25
N LEU A 59 5.38 13.74 -13.92
CA LEU A 59 5.54 13.57 -15.36
C LEU A 59 4.85 14.69 -16.14
N GLY A 60 3.62 15.05 -15.76
CA GLY A 60 2.90 16.18 -16.36
C GLY A 60 3.71 17.47 -16.31
N ILE A 61 4.28 17.80 -15.15
CA ILE A 61 5.16 18.96 -14.99
C ILE A 61 6.37 18.88 -15.94
N VAL A 62 7.02 17.71 -16.06
CA VAL A 62 8.17 17.51 -16.95
C VAL A 62 7.78 17.69 -18.43
N PHE A 63 6.61 17.22 -18.82
CA PHE A 63 6.09 17.35 -20.19
C PHE A 63 5.35 18.67 -20.46
N GLY A 64 5.27 19.58 -19.48
CA GLY A 64 4.55 20.85 -19.61
C GLY A 64 3.02 20.73 -19.63
N VAL A 65 2.48 19.56 -19.28
CA VAL A 65 1.04 19.28 -19.21
C VAL A 65 0.57 19.38 -17.76
N HIS A 66 -0.29 20.36 -17.48
CA HIS A 66 -0.84 20.54 -16.14
C HIS A 66 -1.93 19.49 -15.85
N VAL A 67 -1.60 18.49 -15.04
CA VAL A 67 -2.51 17.40 -14.68
C VAL A 67 -3.28 17.82 -13.41
N SER A 68 -4.53 18.26 -13.56
CA SER A 68 -5.43 18.67 -12.45
C SER A 68 -6.49 17.61 -12.19
N TRP A 69 -6.23 16.71 -11.24
CA TRP A 69 -7.23 15.82 -10.65
C TRP A 69 -7.01 15.75 -9.14
#